data_AF-A0A2E5W4S2-F1
#
_entry.id   AF-A0A2E5W4S2-F1
#
_cell.length_a   1.000
_cell.length_b   1.000
_cell.length_c   1.000
_cell.angle_alpha   90.00
_cell.angle_beta   90.00
_cell.angle_gamma   90.00
#
_symmetry.space_group_name_H-M   'P 1'
#
loop_
_entity.id
_entity.type
_entity.pdbx_description
1 polymer ?
#
loop_
_entity_poly.entity_id
_entity_poly.type
_entity_poly.pdbx_seq_one_letter_code
_entity_poly.pdbx_strand_id
1 'polypeptide(L)'
;MIEKELQKKENPLFSLIFNILFPVIILRNGSEWLTKLLLTLFGESWYKETEIVNDIPSIVFLIALLFPLIYFFIDLQKTRNINFISIIGFVNVLLTGGIGVFGSRLGLSRNWFILKEGLLPMSIGVLLIFYARYKPKSFNSILLNNAIFDLEKIHGSLSDQGEHELDRSTRTAGYHLIAGFFISSLIQFVLASFIVVSDPGDENFNKEVSTMTWVSYLAVMVPTMVVLGKGFWGLMNDIERITKLDKEEFMKG
;
A
#
# COMPACT_ATOMS: atom_id res chain seq x y z
N MET A 1 -8.38 0.03 -35.91
CA MET A 1 -8.98 -1.13 -35.21
C MET A 1 -7.96 -1.92 -34.36
N ILE A 2 -6.72 -1.43 -34.17
CA ILE A 2 -5.64 -2.15 -33.44
C ILE A 2 -5.37 -1.54 -32.04
N GLU A 3 -6.04 -0.45 -31.66
CA GLU A 3 -5.80 0.24 -30.38
C GLU A 3 -6.72 -0.19 -29.22
N LYS A 4 -7.62 -1.17 -29.44
CA LYS A 4 -8.62 -1.58 -28.44
C LYS A 4 -8.26 -2.81 -27.59
N GLU A 5 -7.10 -3.46 -27.79
CA GLU A 5 -6.83 -4.78 -27.18
C GLU A 5 -5.80 -4.85 -26.04
N LEU A 6 -5.25 -3.74 -25.51
CA LEU A 6 -4.22 -3.82 -24.45
C LEU A 6 -4.53 -3.11 -23.12
N GLN A 7 -5.79 -2.75 -22.87
CA GLN A 7 -6.26 -2.54 -21.49
C GLN A 7 -7.10 -3.74 -21.04
N LYS A 8 -6.48 -4.92 -21.01
CA LYS A 8 -7.04 -6.01 -20.20
C LYS A 8 -6.83 -5.60 -18.75
N LYS A 9 -7.83 -4.93 -18.17
CA LYS A 9 -7.92 -4.55 -16.76
C LYS A 9 -7.54 -5.79 -15.96
N GLU A 10 -6.35 -5.79 -15.35
CA GLU A 10 -5.85 -6.98 -14.67
C GLU A 10 -6.85 -7.41 -13.61
N ASN A 11 -7.08 -8.72 -13.51
CA ASN A 11 -8.07 -9.24 -12.59
C ASN A 11 -7.58 -8.93 -11.16
N PRO A 12 -8.29 -8.12 -10.34
CA PRO A 12 -7.78 -7.64 -9.05
C PRO A 12 -7.34 -8.78 -8.12
N LEU A 13 -8.02 -9.92 -8.21
CA LEU A 13 -7.67 -11.16 -7.51
C LEU A 13 -6.29 -11.70 -7.90
N PHE A 14 -5.94 -11.67 -9.18
CA PHE A 14 -4.64 -12.16 -9.66
C PHE A 14 -3.50 -11.29 -9.15
N SER A 15 -3.69 -9.96 -9.16
CA SER A 15 -2.71 -9.02 -8.61
C SER A 15 -2.50 -9.23 -7.10
N LEU A 16 -3.59 -9.46 -6.36
CA LEU A 16 -3.52 -9.70 -4.91
C LEU A 16 -2.81 -11.02 -4.57
N ILE A 17 -3.07 -12.09 -5.34
CA ILE A 17 -2.40 -13.38 -5.16
C ILE A 17 -0.89 -13.27 -5.46
N PHE A 18 -0.51 -12.70 -6.60
CA PHE A 18 0.89 -12.63 -7.03
C PHE A 18 1.74 -11.65 -6.22
N ASN A 19 1.18 -10.52 -5.79
CA ASN A 19 1.94 -9.49 -5.09
C ASN A 19 1.91 -9.61 -3.57
N ILE A 20 0.98 -10.38 -3.00
CA ILE A 20 0.83 -10.49 -1.54
C ILE A 20 0.91 -11.95 -1.08
N LEU A 21 0.08 -12.86 -1.61
CA LEU A 21 0.07 -14.25 -1.12
C LEU A 21 1.39 -14.98 -1.39
N PHE A 22 1.89 -14.95 -2.61
CA PHE A 22 3.13 -15.65 -2.96
C PHE A 22 4.34 -15.18 -2.14
N PRO A 23 4.66 -13.86 -2.06
CA PRO A 23 5.74 -13.36 -1.23
C PRO A 23 5.62 -13.77 0.23
N VAL A 24 4.41 -13.70 0.80
CA VAL A 24 4.19 -14.07 2.20
C VAL A 24 4.42 -15.56 2.43
N ILE A 25 3.92 -16.41 1.54
CA ILE A 25 4.13 -17.86 1.66
C ILE A 25 5.63 -18.19 1.58
N ILE A 26 6.36 -17.51 0.68
CA ILE A 26 7.81 -17.66 0.55
C ILE A 26 8.53 -17.15 1.81
N LEU A 27 8.16 -15.98 2.34
CA LEU A 27 8.77 -15.49 3.58
C LEU A 27 8.52 -16.44 4.76
N ARG A 28 7.32 -17.02 4.85
CA ARG A 28 6.95 -17.90 5.96
C ARG A 28 7.67 -19.25 5.93
N ASN A 29 7.75 -19.88 4.75
CA ASN A 29 8.20 -21.27 4.62
C ASN A 29 9.52 -21.42 3.83
N GLY A 30 9.98 -20.36 3.17
CA GLY A 30 11.08 -20.42 2.21
C GLY A 30 12.40 -20.84 2.84
N SER A 31 12.66 -20.47 4.09
CA SER A 31 13.89 -20.90 4.80
C SER A 31 13.94 -22.42 4.97
N GLU A 32 12.81 -23.04 5.32
CA GLU A 32 12.70 -24.50 5.47
C GLU A 32 12.79 -25.19 4.10
N TRP A 33 12.15 -24.63 3.07
CA TRP A 33 12.20 -25.17 1.71
C TRP A 33 13.60 -25.10 1.12
N LEU A 34 14.27 -23.96 1.25
CA LEU A 34 15.62 -23.76 0.74
C LEU A 34 16.62 -24.65 1.47
N THR A 35 16.50 -24.77 2.80
CA THR A 35 17.34 -25.67 3.60
C THR A 35 17.19 -27.12 3.16
N LYS A 36 15.95 -27.64 3.03
CA LYS A 36 15.69 -29.01 2.55
C LYS A 36 16.23 -29.25 1.15
N LEU A 37 16.06 -28.27 0.25
CA LEU A 37 16.56 -28.35 -1.11
C LEU A 37 18.10 -28.44 -1.14
N LEU A 38 18.80 -27.57 -0.40
CA LEU A 38 20.26 -27.57 -0.34
C LEU A 38 20.81 -28.86 0.26
N LEU A 39 20.20 -29.36 1.34
CA LEU A 39 20.58 -30.64 1.96
C LEU A 39 20.39 -31.82 0.99
N THR A 40 19.31 -31.81 0.21
CA THR A 40 19.02 -32.88 -0.76
C THR A 40 19.99 -32.88 -1.94
N LEU A 41 20.38 -31.69 -2.42
CA LEU A 41 21.24 -31.55 -3.60
C LEU A 41 22.73 -31.73 -3.29
N PHE A 42 23.19 -31.24 -2.15
CA PHE A 42 24.62 -31.13 -1.84
C PHE A 42 25.06 -31.96 -0.62
N GLY A 43 24.12 -32.55 0.13
CA GLY A 43 24.40 -33.37 1.31
C GLY A 43 24.75 -32.55 2.57
N GLU A 44 24.74 -33.21 3.73
CA GLU A 44 24.97 -32.55 5.03
C GLU A 44 26.38 -31.95 5.18
N SER A 45 27.40 -32.61 4.63
CA SER A 45 28.79 -32.16 4.78
C SER A 45 29.00 -30.79 4.13
N TRP A 46 28.50 -30.61 2.90
CA TRP A 46 28.57 -29.34 2.19
C TRP A 46 27.75 -28.24 2.88
N TYR A 47 26.57 -28.60 3.40
CA TYR A 47 25.69 -27.66 4.08
C TYR A 47 26.34 -27.09 5.35
N LYS A 48 26.99 -27.92 6.17
CA LYS A 48 27.64 -27.46 7.42
C LYS A 48 28.93 -26.68 7.20
N GLU A 49 29.65 -26.95 6.11
CA GLU A 49 30.90 -26.26 5.78
C GLU A 49 30.70 -24.90 5.11
N THR A 50 29.50 -24.62 4.58
CA THR A 50 29.23 -23.38 3.83
C THR A 50 28.62 -22.29 4.70
N GLU A 51 29.17 -21.08 4.62
CA GLU A 51 28.63 -19.89 5.30
C GLU A 51 27.25 -19.45 4.76
N ILE A 52 26.82 -20.00 3.62
CA ILE A 52 25.50 -19.74 3.01
C ILE A 52 24.35 -19.98 3.99
N VAL A 53 24.51 -20.90 4.94
CA VAL A 53 23.47 -21.22 5.94
C VAL A 53 23.04 -19.99 6.73
N ASN A 54 23.97 -19.10 7.07
CA ASN A 54 23.70 -17.88 7.84
C ASN A 54 22.93 -16.83 7.01
N ASP A 55 23.03 -16.89 5.69
CA ASP A 55 22.37 -15.95 4.76
C ASP A 55 21.03 -16.48 4.22
N ILE A 56 20.61 -17.70 4.57
CA ILE A 56 19.35 -18.31 4.10
C ILE A 56 18.14 -17.37 4.32
N PRO A 57 17.93 -16.75 5.50
CA PRO A 57 16.82 -15.82 5.70
C PRO A 57 16.85 -14.63 4.73
N SER A 58 18.03 -14.03 4.54
CA SER A 58 18.23 -12.90 3.62
C SER A 58 17.98 -13.29 2.15
N ILE A 59 18.42 -14.48 1.73
CA ILE A 59 18.19 -15.01 0.37
C ILE A 59 16.70 -15.25 0.14
N VAL A 60 16.01 -15.86 1.10
CA VAL A 60 14.56 -16.11 1.02
C VAL A 60 13.79 -14.78 0.94
N PHE A 61 14.23 -13.77 1.71
CA PHE A 61 13.65 -12.43 1.65
C PHE A 61 13.82 -11.81 0.26
N LEU A 62 15.01 -11.91 -0.32
CA LEU A 62 15.29 -11.43 -1.67
C LEU A 62 14.40 -12.12 -2.71
N ILE A 63 14.27 -13.45 -2.64
CA ILE A 63 13.40 -14.22 -3.54
C ILE A 63 11.94 -13.76 -3.41
N ALA A 64 11.44 -13.58 -2.19
CA ALA A 64 10.08 -13.07 -1.97
C ALA A 64 9.86 -11.68 -2.58
N LEU A 65 10.87 -10.81 -2.50
CA LEU A 65 10.82 -9.44 -3.02
C LEU A 65 10.89 -9.35 -4.54
N LEU A 66 11.49 -10.35 -5.22
CA LEU A 66 11.53 -10.39 -6.67
C LEU A 66 10.13 -10.40 -7.30
N PHE A 67 9.13 -11.00 -6.63
CA PHE A 67 7.76 -11.03 -7.13
C PHE A 67 7.13 -9.63 -7.30
N PRO A 68 7.00 -8.81 -6.23
CA PRO A 68 6.46 -7.46 -6.39
C PRO A 68 7.35 -6.55 -7.25
N LEU A 69 8.67 -6.76 -7.26
CA LEU A 69 9.58 -6.00 -8.13
C LEU A 69 9.37 -6.33 -9.62
N ILE A 70 9.33 -7.61 -9.99
CA ILE A 70 9.08 -8.04 -11.37
C ILE A 70 7.70 -7.56 -11.80
N TYR A 71 6.69 -7.70 -10.94
CA TYR A 71 5.35 -7.18 -11.22
C TYR A 71 5.36 -5.68 -11.49
N PHE A 72 6.05 -4.90 -10.65
CA PHE A 72 6.20 -3.45 -10.84
C PHE A 72 6.82 -3.11 -12.20
N PHE A 73 7.89 -3.79 -12.62
CA PHE A 73 8.53 -3.52 -13.91
C PHE A 73 7.66 -3.94 -15.10
N ILE A 74 6.94 -5.06 -15.00
CA ILE A 74 5.99 -5.50 -16.03
C ILE A 74 4.85 -4.49 -16.18
N ASP A 75 4.26 -4.04 -15.06
CA ASP A 75 3.19 -3.04 -15.06
C ASP A 75 3.68 -1.70 -15.62
N LEU A 76 4.89 -1.28 -15.24
CA LEU A 76 5.52 -0.07 -15.76
C LEU A 76 5.75 -0.13 -17.27
N GLN A 77 6.18 -1.29 -17.79
CA GLN A 77 6.40 -1.48 -19.23
C GLN A 77 5.07 -1.46 -20.01
N LYS A 78 3.99 -2.02 -19.45
CA LYS A 78 2.65 -2.05 -20.06
C LYS A 78 1.99 -0.67 -20.05
N THR A 79 1.97 0.00 -18.91
CA THR A 79 1.24 1.27 -18.72
C THR A 79 2.04 2.47 -19.21
N ARG A 80 3.38 2.37 -19.24
CA ARG A 80 4.33 3.47 -19.51
C ARG A 80 4.07 4.74 -18.69
N ASN A 81 3.35 4.62 -17.57
CA ASN A 81 2.93 5.75 -16.76
C ASN A 81 3.47 5.60 -15.35
N ILE A 82 4.55 6.33 -15.06
CA ILE A 82 5.07 6.46 -13.70
C ILE A 82 4.18 7.46 -12.97
N ASN A 83 3.18 6.96 -12.25
CA ASN A 83 2.37 7.78 -11.36
C ASN A 83 2.95 7.76 -9.93
N PHE A 84 2.53 8.72 -9.12
CA PHE A 84 3.00 8.91 -7.75
C PHE A 84 2.75 7.69 -6.85
N ILE A 85 1.65 6.97 -7.05
CA ILE A 85 1.29 5.78 -6.27
C ILE A 85 2.28 4.65 -6.57
N SER A 86 2.60 4.44 -7.86
CA SER A 86 3.60 3.46 -8.29
C SER A 86 4.98 3.76 -7.71
N ILE A 87 5.42 5.02 -7.68
CA ILE A 87 6.70 5.42 -7.07
C ILE A 87 6.73 5.08 -5.58
N ILE A 88 5.70 5.47 -4.82
CA ILE A 88 5.64 5.20 -3.38
C ILE A 88 5.64 3.70 -3.10
N GLY A 89 4.85 2.92 -3.86
CA GLY A 89 4.81 1.48 -3.73
C GLY A 89 6.18 0.85 -3.96
N PHE A 90 6.88 1.28 -5.01
CA PHE A 90 8.24 0.83 -5.31
C PHE A 90 9.23 1.18 -4.20
N VAL A 91 9.21 2.41 -3.70
CA VAL A 91 10.06 2.84 -2.57
C VAL A 91 9.76 2.00 -1.33
N ASN A 92 8.49 1.67 -1.04
CA ASN A 92 8.13 0.83 0.09
C ASN A 92 8.72 -0.59 -0.03
N VAL A 93 8.61 -1.19 -1.21
CA VAL A 93 9.19 -2.51 -1.52
C VAL A 93 10.71 -2.46 -1.36
N LEU A 94 11.37 -1.43 -1.90
CA LEU A 94 12.81 -1.25 -1.76
C LEU A 94 13.26 -1.08 -0.30
N LEU A 95 12.56 -0.28 0.50
CA LEU A 95 12.89 -0.10 1.93
C LEU A 95 12.72 -1.40 2.70
N THR A 96 11.63 -2.13 2.45
CA THR A 96 11.36 -3.43 3.04
C THR A 96 12.43 -4.46 2.68
N GLY A 97 12.76 -4.53 1.39
CA GLY A 97 13.82 -5.38 0.86
C GLY A 97 15.20 -5.01 1.39
N GLY A 98 15.52 -3.72 1.43
CA GLY A 98 16.79 -3.22 1.92
C GLY A 98 17.03 -3.64 3.37
N ILE A 99 16.03 -3.48 4.22
CA ILE A 99 16.11 -3.90 5.62
C ILE A 99 16.15 -5.42 5.74
N GLY A 100 15.29 -6.15 5.03
CA GLY A 100 15.24 -7.62 5.15
C GLY A 100 16.44 -8.36 4.57
N VAL A 101 17.02 -7.88 3.46
CA VAL A 101 18.13 -8.53 2.76
C VAL A 101 19.49 -8.09 3.30
N PHE A 102 19.67 -6.79 3.56
CA PHE A 102 20.96 -6.25 3.99
C PHE A 102 21.03 -5.99 5.49
N GLY A 103 19.91 -6.05 6.22
CA GLY A 103 19.88 -5.72 7.64
C GLY A 103 20.80 -6.57 8.49
N SER A 104 20.88 -7.88 8.24
CA SER A 104 21.82 -8.78 8.91
C SER A 104 23.28 -8.32 8.73
N ARG A 105 23.68 -8.05 7.48
CA ARG A 105 25.05 -7.64 7.14
C ARG A 105 25.41 -6.25 7.66
N LEU A 106 24.42 -5.37 7.77
CA LEU A 106 24.59 -3.99 8.22
C LEU A 106 24.34 -3.81 9.73
N GLY A 107 23.97 -4.88 10.45
CA GLY A 107 23.60 -4.81 11.86
C GLY A 107 22.39 -3.92 12.14
N LEU A 108 21.43 -3.87 11.21
CA LEU A 108 20.20 -3.11 11.41
C LEU A 108 19.32 -3.82 12.44
N SER A 109 18.81 -3.06 13.41
CA SER A 109 17.78 -3.56 14.32
C SER A 109 16.40 -3.56 13.68
N ARG A 110 15.49 -4.37 14.21
CA ARG A 110 14.06 -4.41 13.89
C ARG A 110 13.38 -3.05 13.94
N ASN A 111 13.91 -2.11 14.74
CA ASN A 111 13.35 -0.76 14.89
C ASN A 111 13.32 0.01 13.57
N TRP A 112 14.28 -0.23 12.66
CA TRP A 112 14.24 0.36 11.31
C TRP A 112 13.05 -0.14 10.50
N PHE A 113 12.73 -1.43 10.63
CA PHE A 113 11.55 -2.02 10.01
C PHE A 113 10.26 -1.44 10.62
N ILE A 114 10.20 -1.33 11.94
CA ILE A 114 9.02 -0.78 12.64
C ILE A 114 8.79 0.68 12.24
N LEU A 115 9.86 1.49 12.24
CA LEU A 115 9.79 2.89 11.86
C LEU A 115 9.32 3.03 10.41
N LYS A 116 9.86 2.26 9.46
CA LYS A 116 9.45 2.41 8.06
C LYS A 116 7.96 2.10 7.84
N GLU A 117 7.40 1.11 8.53
CA GLU A 117 5.96 0.77 8.37
C GLU A 117 5.07 1.92 8.82
N GLY A 118 5.40 2.57 9.94
CA GLY A 118 4.66 3.75 10.41
C GLY A 118 4.91 5.00 9.56
N LEU A 119 6.15 5.22 9.11
CA LEU A 119 6.55 6.44 8.42
C LEU A 119 5.94 6.57 7.04
N LEU A 120 5.67 5.48 6.32
CA LEU A 120 5.17 5.55 4.95
C LEU A 120 3.75 6.17 4.89
N PRO A 121 2.72 5.66 5.60
CA PRO A 121 1.42 6.32 5.64
C PRO A 121 1.48 7.72 6.26
N MET A 122 2.34 7.93 7.27
CA MET A 122 2.52 9.24 7.89
C MET A 122 3.01 10.29 6.89
N SER A 123 4.00 9.93 6.07
CA SER A 123 4.57 10.80 5.05
C SER A 123 3.52 11.19 4.01
N ILE A 124 2.67 10.24 3.60
CA ILE A 124 1.55 10.53 2.69
C ILE A 124 0.55 11.48 3.35
N GLY A 125 0.16 11.23 4.61
CA GLY A 125 -0.73 12.11 5.36
C GLY A 125 -0.20 13.55 5.48
N VAL A 126 1.09 13.70 5.78
CA VAL A 126 1.76 15.02 5.84
C VAL A 126 1.79 15.71 4.48
N LEU A 127 2.12 14.98 3.40
CA LEU A 127 2.10 15.53 2.04
C LEU A 127 0.69 16.01 1.66
N LEU A 128 -0.35 15.26 2.03
CA LEU A 128 -1.74 15.65 1.80
C LEU A 128 -2.14 16.89 2.61
N ILE A 129 -1.65 17.06 3.85
CA ILE A 129 -1.85 18.30 4.61
C ILE A 129 -1.25 19.49 3.86
N PHE A 130 0.00 19.37 3.40
CA PHE A 130 0.65 20.43 2.63
C PHE A 130 -0.09 20.71 1.34
N TYR A 131 -0.54 19.66 0.64
CA TYR A 131 -1.30 19.80 -0.60
C TYR A 131 -2.65 20.49 -0.36
N ALA A 132 -3.39 20.10 0.68
CA ALA A 132 -4.64 20.75 1.08
C ALA A 132 -4.46 22.21 1.49
N ARG A 133 -3.29 22.59 2.02
CA ARG A 133 -2.99 23.97 2.41
C ARG A 133 -2.56 24.85 1.23
N TYR A 134 -1.67 24.35 0.36
CA TYR A 134 -1.08 25.15 -0.73
C TYR A 134 -1.83 25.04 -2.05
N LYS A 135 -2.54 23.94 -2.31
CA LYS A 135 -3.31 23.71 -3.55
C LYS A 135 -4.72 23.17 -3.24
N PRO A 136 -5.56 23.94 -2.52
CA PRO A 136 -6.86 23.46 -2.03
C PRO A 136 -7.79 22.98 -3.16
N LYS A 137 -7.85 23.68 -4.30
CA LYS A 137 -8.68 23.26 -5.45
C LYS A 137 -8.23 21.93 -6.05
N SER A 138 -6.92 21.75 -6.23
CA SER A 138 -6.38 20.48 -6.75
C SER A 138 -6.52 19.34 -5.73
N PHE A 139 -6.40 19.62 -4.44
CA PHE A 139 -6.70 18.65 -3.38
C PHE A 139 -8.17 18.20 -3.44
N ASN A 140 -9.11 19.15 -3.57
CA ASN A 140 -10.53 18.83 -3.72
C ASN A 140 -10.79 17.92 -4.93
N SER A 141 -10.09 18.14 -6.05
CA SER A 141 -10.22 17.30 -7.25
C SER A 141 -9.75 15.84 -7.08
N ILE A 142 -8.98 15.51 -6.02
CA ILE A 142 -8.65 14.12 -5.71
C ILE A 142 -9.91 13.35 -5.32
N LEU A 143 -10.77 13.98 -4.50
CA LEU A 143 -12.01 13.38 -4.01
C LEU A 143 -13.16 13.58 -5.00
N LEU A 144 -13.32 14.81 -5.47
CA LEU A 144 -14.34 15.19 -6.43
C LEU A 144 -13.80 14.97 -7.85
N ASN A 145 -13.76 13.71 -8.28
CA ASN A 145 -13.22 13.30 -9.57
C ASN A 145 -14.26 12.61 -10.47
N ASN A 146 -14.02 12.65 -11.78
CA ASN A 146 -14.91 12.09 -12.81
C ASN A 146 -14.99 10.56 -12.82
N ALA A 147 -14.17 9.85 -12.05
CA ALA A 147 -14.26 8.39 -11.92
C ALA A 147 -15.34 7.97 -10.91
N ILE A 148 -15.68 8.85 -9.96
CA ILE A 148 -16.69 8.56 -8.91
C ILE A 148 -17.96 9.40 -9.14
N PHE A 149 -17.80 10.64 -9.60
CA PHE A 149 -18.89 11.61 -9.70
C PHE A 149 -19.10 12.12 -11.13
N ASP A 150 -20.33 12.48 -11.45
CA ASP A 150 -20.70 13.25 -12.63
C ASP A 150 -20.55 14.75 -12.34
N LEU A 151 -19.34 15.28 -12.58
CA LEU A 151 -19.01 16.67 -12.28
C LEU A 151 -19.83 17.67 -13.12
N GLU A 152 -20.24 17.29 -14.33
CA GLU A 152 -21.04 18.18 -15.18
C GLU A 152 -22.43 18.40 -14.58
N LYS A 153 -23.08 17.33 -14.11
CA LYS A 153 -24.38 17.45 -13.43
C LYS A 153 -24.29 18.19 -12.10
N ILE A 154 -23.23 17.93 -11.34
CA ILE A 154 -23.00 18.62 -10.06
C ILE A 154 -22.84 20.10 -10.32
N HIS A 155 -21.81 20.52 -11.06
CA HIS A 155 -21.53 21.93 -11.30
C HIS A 155 -22.62 22.64 -12.12
N GLY A 156 -23.32 21.94 -13.00
CA GLY A 156 -24.46 22.48 -13.74
C GLY A 156 -25.68 22.80 -12.87
N SER A 157 -25.76 22.22 -11.67
CA SER A 157 -26.88 22.40 -10.73
C SER A 157 -26.54 23.36 -9.57
N LEU A 158 -25.31 23.89 -9.52
CA LEU A 158 -24.84 24.72 -8.42
C LEU A 158 -25.07 26.22 -8.66
N SER A 159 -25.36 26.92 -7.57
CA SER A 159 -25.23 28.38 -7.50
C SER A 159 -23.82 28.78 -7.04
N ASP A 160 -23.46 30.06 -7.16
CA ASP A 160 -22.18 30.57 -6.66
C ASP A 160 -21.95 30.25 -5.17
N GLN A 161 -23.02 30.28 -4.36
CA GLN A 161 -22.95 29.90 -2.95
C GLN A 161 -22.80 28.38 -2.78
N GLY A 162 -23.50 27.60 -3.61
CA GLY A 162 -23.40 26.14 -3.62
C GLY A 162 -21.99 25.65 -3.97
N GLU A 163 -21.29 26.32 -4.89
CA GLU A 163 -19.91 26.00 -5.24
C GLU A 163 -18.96 26.15 -4.03
N HIS A 164 -19.14 27.22 -3.24
CA HIS A 164 -18.37 27.43 -2.02
C HIS A 164 -18.69 26.40 -0.92
N GLU A 165 -19.96 25.99 -0.81
CA GLU A 165 -20.37 24.94 0.13
C GLU A 165 -19.80 23.57 -0.26
N LEU A 166 -19.82 23.24 -1.56
CA LEU A 166 -19.24 22.01 -2.10
C LEU A 166 -17.74 21.96 -1.86
N ASP A 167 -17.02 23.06 -2.08
CA ASP A 167 -15.59 23.16 -1.83
C ASP A 167 -15.25 22.90 -0.35
N ARG A 168 -16.08 23.41 0.58
CA ARG A 168 -15.92 23.19 2.03
C ARG A 168 -16.23 21.76 2.42
N SER A 169 -17.29 21.17 1.87
CA SER A 169 -17.65 19.77 2.12
C SER A 169 -16.56 18.81 1.61
N THR A 170 -16.09 19.03 0.38
CA THR A 170 -15.01 18.25 -0.23
C THR A 170 -13.73 18.33 0.60
N ARG A 171 -13.39 19.51 1.12
CA ARG A 171 -12.25 19.68 2.01
C ARG A 171 -12.42 18.92 3.33
N THR A 172 -13.63 18.87 3.87
CA THR A 172 -13.94 18.12 5.10
C THR A 172 -13.80 16.61 4.89
N ALA A 173 -14.26 16.09 3.76
CA ALA A 173 -13.98 14.72 3.35
C ALA A 173 -12.47 14.47 3.16
N GLY A 174 -11.75 15.47 2.65
CA GLY A 174 -10.29 15.45 2.55
C GLY A 174 -9.58 15.32 3.90
N TYR A 175 -10.10 15.95 4.95
CA TYR A 175 -9.57 15.76 6.29
C TYR A 175 -9.81 14.36 6.85
N HIS A 176 -10.90 13.69 6.47
CA HIS A 176 -11.09 12.27 6.79
C HIS A 176 -10.07 11.39 6.07
N LEU A 177 -9.75 11.68 4.80
CA LEU A 177 -8.68 10.99 4.07
C LEU A 177 -7.32 11.14 4.77
N ILE A 178 -6.97 12.37 5.15
CA ILE A 178 -5.73 12.65 5.90
C ILE A 178 -5.73 11.91 7.24
N ALA A 179 -6.83 11.96 8.00
CA ALA A 179 -6.96 11.26 9.27
C ALA A 179 -6.80 9.73 9.12
N GLY A 180 -7.34 9.16 8.04
CA GLY A 180 -7.16 7.75 7.69
C GLY A 180 -5.68 7.37 7.55
N PHE A 181 -4.84 8.20 6.92
CA PHE A 181 -3.41 7.95 6.80
C PHE A 181 -2.67 7.98 8.15
N PHE A 182 -3.03 8.90 9.06
CA PHE A 182 -2.45 8.94 10.40
C PHE A 182 -2.88 7.77 11.27
N ILE A 183 -4.16 7.37 11.20
CA ILE A 183 -4.66 6.18 11.88
C ILE A 183 -3.97 4.94 11.34
N SER A 184 -3.82 4.84 10.01
CA SER A 184 -3.05 3.77 9.35
C SER A 184 -1.61 3.69 9.87
N SER A 185 -0.91 4.83 9.89
CA SER A 185 0.46 4.94 10.39
C SER A 185 0.58 4.44 11.84
N LEU A 186 -0.32 4.88 12.71
CA LEU A 186 -0.31 4.50 14.12
C LEU A 186 -0.53 2.99 14.28
N ILE A 187 -1.53 2.44 13.59
CA ILE A 187 -1.83 1.00 13.64
C ILE A 187 -0.63 0.21 13.11
N GLN A 188 -0.05 0.61 11.98
CA GLN A 188 1.11 -0.08 11.40
C GLN A 188 2.31 -0.07 12.32
N PHE A 189 2.64 1.08 12.92
CA PHE A 189 3.73 1.19 13.88
C PHE A 189 3.53 0.27 15.10
N VAL A 190 2.31 0.27 15.66
CA VAL A 190 1.96 -0.55 16.82
C VAL A 190 2.00 -2.04 16.48
N LEU A 191 1.41 -2.45 15.35
CA LEU A 191 1.43 -3.84 14.90
C LEU A 191 2.85 -4.32 14.60
N ALA A 192 3.65 -3.51 13.90
CA ALA A 192 5.04 -3.83 13.62
C ALA A 192 5.82 -4.04 14.93
N SER A 193 5.60 -3.17 15.92
CA SER A 193 6.27 -3.24 17.22
C SER A 193 5.92 -4.49 18.02
N PHE A 194 4.71 -5.02 17.87
CA PHE A 194 4.26 -6.23 18.56
C PHE A 194 4.57 -7.53 17.82
N ILE A 195 4.51 -7.52 16.49
CA ILE A 195 4.65 -8.73 15.67
C ILE A 195 6.12 -8.99 15.32
N VAL A 196 6.88 -7.95 14.98
CA VAL A 196 8.29 -8.09 14.57
C VAL A 196 9.17 -7.93 15.80
N VAL A 197 9.54 -9.06 16.38
CA VAL A 197 10.34 -9.12 17.60
C VAL A 197 11.80 -9.49 17.34
N SER A 198 12.06 -10.16 16.22
CA SER A 198 13.39 -10.58 15.80
C SER A 198 14.07 -9.51 14.93
N ASP A 199 15.40 -9.51 14.90
CA ASP A 199 16.18 -8.62 14.05
C ASP A 199 16.32 -9.19 12.62
N PRO A 200 16.50 -8.35 11.59
CA PRO A 200 16.79 -8.80 10.24
C PRO A 200 17.95 -9.78 10.17
N GLY A 201 17.71 -10.98 9.61
CA GLY A 201 18.68 -12.07 9.55
C GLY A 201 18.39 -13.21 10.52
N ASP A 202 17.61 -12.96 11.57
CA ASP A 202 17.17 -14.00 12.48
C ASP A 202 16.22 -14.98 11.78
N GLU A 203 16.22 -16.24 12.22
CA GLU A 203 15.41 -17.31 11.62
C GLU A 203 13.90 -16.99 11.59
N ASN A 204 13.42 -16.27 12.62
CA ASN A 204 12.00 -15.93 12.76
C ASN A 204 11.60 -14.63 12.06
N PHE A 205 12.55 -13.76 11.68
CA PHE A 205 12.26 -12.45 11.13
C PHE A 205 11.34 -12.53 9.90
N ASN A 206 11.62 -13.43 8.96
CA ASN A 206 10.79 -13.58 7.75
C ASN A 206 9.37 -14.05 8.09
N LYS A 207 9.23 -14.95 9.06
CA LYS A 207 7.92 -15.45 9.53
C LYS A 207 7.11 -14.32 10.17
N GLU A 208 7.76 -13.50 10.99
CA GLU A 208 7.14 -12.33 11.62
C GLU A 208 6.74 -11.28 10.58
N VAL A 209 7.61 -10.94 9.62
CA VAL A 209 7.29 -10.01 8.52
C VAL A 209 6.12 -10.53 7.67
N SER A 210 6.08 -11.83 7.39
CA SER A 210 4.97 -12.45 6.65
C SER A 210 3.64 -12.32 7.41
N THR A 211 3.68 -12.51 8.73
CA THR A 211 2.52 -12.37 9.63
C THR A 211 2.07 -10.91 9.70
N MET A 212 3.02 -10.00 9.92
CA MET A 212 2.80 -8.55 9.96
C MET A 212 2.13 -8.05 8.68
N THR A 213 2.56 -8.54 7.52
CA THR A 213 2.01 -8.14 6.21
C THR A 213 0.50 -8.42 6.11
N TRP A 214 0.07 -9.65 6.39
CA TRP A 214 -1.35 -10.01 6.30
C TRP A 214 -2.21 -9.44 7.42
N VAL A 215 -1.67 -9.46 8.66
CA VAL A 215 -2.39 -8.89 9.81
C VAL A 215 -2.62 -7.40 9.60
N SER A 216 -1.59 -6.67 9.16
CA SER A 216 -1.73 -5.24 8.87
C SER A 216 -2.67 -4.96 7.73
N TYR A 217 -2.64 -5.77 6.66
CA TYR A 217 -3.58 -5.60 5.55
C TYR A 217 -5.04 -5.55 6.07
N LEU A 218 -5.43 -6.49 6.94
CA LEU A 218 -6.78 -6.52 7.50
C LEU A 218 -7.01 -5.45 8.59
N ALA A 219 -6.10 -5.36 9.56
CA ALA A 219 -6.24 -4.52 10.73
C ALA A 219 -6.14 -3.02 10.42
N VAL A 220 -5.43 -2.64 9.35
CA VAL A 220 -5.34 -1.25 8.87
C VAL A 220 -6.50 -0.94 7.93
N MET A 221 -6.84 -1.84 7.00
CA MET A 221 -7.87 -1.57 6.00
C MET A 221 -9.22 -1.28 6.64
N VAL A 222 -9.65 -2.07 7.64
CA VAL A 222 -10.99 -1.91 8.23
C VAL A 222 -11.17 -0.53 8.88
N PRO A 223 -10.32 -0.08 9.83
CA PRO A 223 -10.50 1.23 10.46
C PRO A 223 -10.34 2.40 9.49
N THR A 224 -9.39 2.30 8.55
CA THR A 224 -9.15 3.37 7.58
C THR A 224 -10.31 3.53 6.61
N MET A 225 -10.88 2.43 6.12
CA MET A 225 -12.08 2.45 5.29
C MET A 225 -13.30 3.01 6.01
N VAL A 226 -13.44 2.78 7.32
CA VAL A 226 -14.53 3.39 8.11
C VAL A 226 -14.38 4.92 8.16
N VAL A 227 -13.18 5.43 8.39
CA VAL A 227 -12.93 6.88 8.45
C VAL A 227 -13.11 7.52 7.08
N LEU A 228 -12.57 6.91 6.03
CA LEU A 228 -12.75 7.33 4.65
C LEU A 228 -14.21 7.31 4.23
N GLY A 229 -14.91 6.22 4.54
CA GLY A 229 -16.32 6.03 4.25
C GLY A 229 -17.19 7.09 4.92
N LYS A 230 -16.90 7.46 6.17
CA LYS A 230 -17.59 8.57 6.85
C LYS A 230 -17.40 9.90 6.11
N GLY A 231 -16.18 10.21 5.67
CA GLY A 231 -15.89 11.41 4.89
C GLY A 231 -16.62 11.45 3.55
N PHE A 232 -16.56 10.35 2.79
CA PHE A 232 -17.24 10.22 1.51
C PHE A 232 -18.76 10.26 1.63
N TRP A 233 -19.32 9.57 2.63
CA TRP A 233 -20.76 9.57 2.87
C TRP A 233 -21.26 10.98 3.24
N GLY A 234 -20.48 11.71 4.05
CA GLY A 234 -20.74 13.12 4.35
C GLY A 234 -20.75 13.98 3.08
N LEU A 235 -19.72 13.85 2.23
CA LEU A 235 -19.64 14.56 0.95
C LEU A 235 -20.84 14.27 0.05
N MET A 236 -21.24 13.00 -0.07
CA MET A 236 -22.39 12.62 -0.88
C MET A 236 -23.70 13.24 -0.37
N ASN A 237 -23.94 13.20 0.95
CA ASN A 237 -25.13 13.82 1.54
C ASN A 237 -25.13 15.34 1.35
N ASP A 238 -23.95 15.98 1.41
CA ASP A 238 -23.83 17.41 1.15
C ASP A 238 -24.08 17.74 -0.32
N ILE A 239 -23.54 16.95 -1.27
CA ILE A 239 -23.82 17.12 -2.70
C ILE A 239 -25.33 17.05 -2.95
N GLU A 240 -25.99 15.99 -2.48
CA GLU A 240 -27.44 15.81 -2.59
C GLU A 240 -28.22 17.00 -2.01
N ARG A 241 -27.83 17.49 -0.82
CA ARG A 241 -28.45 18.64 -0.18
C ARG A 241 -28.27 19.95 -0.98
N ILE A 242 -27.09 20.17 -1.54
CA ILE A 242 -26.75 21.43 -2.23
C ILE A 242 -27.33 21.45 -3.65
N THR A 243 -27.26 20.33 -4.38
CA THR A 243 -27.72 20.24 -5.78
C THR A 243 -29.18 19.82 -5.92
N LYS A 244 -29.77 19.21 -4.86
CA LYS A 244 -31.08 18.54 -4.87
C LYS A 244 -31.18 17.37 -5.85
N LEU A 245 -30.05 16.81 -6.25
CA LEU A 245 -29.96 15.60 -7.05
C LEU A 245 -29.88 14.39 -6.13
N ASP A 246 -30.56 13.31 -6.47
CA ASP A 246 -30.40 12.03 -5.78
C ASP A 246 -29.01 11.45 -6.05
N LYS A 247 -28.48 10.64 -5.11
CA LYS A 247 -27.14 10.04 -5.20
C LYS A 247 -26.91 9.27 -6.50
N GLU A 248 -27.93 8.58 -6.99
CA GLU A 248 -27.86 7.80 -8.24
C GLU A 248 -27.69 8.68 -9.47
N GLU A 249 -28.10 9.95 -9.41
CA GLU A 249 -28.03 10.86 -10.55
C GLU A 249 -26.64 11.42 -10.77
N PHE A 250 -25.89 11.66 -9.68
CA PHE A 250 -24.55 12.26 -9.71
C PHE A 250 -23.40 11.28 -9.43
N MET A 251 -23.68 10.05 -9.02
CA MET A 251 -22.66 9.00 -8.92
C MET A 251 -22.48 8.26 -10.24
N LYS A 252 -21.24 7.92 -10.56
CA LYS A 252 -20.90 7.04 -11.69
C LYS A 252 -20.71 5.61 -11.18
N GLY A 253 -21.41 4.68 -11.83
CA GLY A 253 -21.30 3.23 -11.63
C GLY A 253 -20.35 2.57 -12.61
#